data_AF-A0A0F8YUA6-F1
#
_entry.id   AF-A0A0F8YUA6-F1
#
_cell.length_a   1.000
_cell.length_b   1.000
_cell.length_c   1.000
_cell.angle_alpha   90.00
_cell.angle_beta   90.00
_cell.angle_gamma   90.00
#
_symmetry.space_group_name_H-M   'P 1'
#
loop_
_entity.id
_entity.type
_entity.pdbx_description
1 polymer ?
#
loop_
_entity_poly.entity_id
_entity_poly.type
_entity_poly.pdbx_seq_one_letter_code
_entity_poly.pdbx_strand_id
1 'polypeptide(L)'
;MDDGIINIDTDRAKEFLFTSADFEKATYLWKVDDTIMISFVISKYPGKGNFGNLLKNITAKGYFIAVPTPSNRMVSILEKKGFRWAMDDGCELLTNHPKILVAHNK
;
A
#
# COMPACT_ATOMS: atom_id res chain seq x y z
N MET A 1 -6.46 6.81 14.42
CA MET A 1 -7.03 5.54 13.94
C MET A 1 -6.20 4.42 14.52
N ASP A 2 -6.84 3.37 15.03
CA ASP A 2 -6.14 2.27 15.69
C ASP A 2 -5.41 1.37 14.69
N ASP A 3 -4.28 0.87 15.12
CA ASP A 3 -3.45 -0.06 14.35
C ASP A 3 -4.12 -1.43 14.23
N GLY A 4 -3.69 -2.18 13.23
CA GLY A 4 -4.22 -3.51 12.96
C GLY A 4 -4.68 -3.72 11.52
N ILE A 5 -5.27 -4.90 11.29
CA ILE A 5 -5.79 -5.30 10.00
C ILE A 5 -6.98 -4.44 9.57
N ILE A 6 -7.00 -4.10 8.29
CA ILE A 6 -8.11 -3.42 7.62
C ILE A 6 -8.78 -4.45 6.73
N ASN A 7 -9.82 -5.09 7.27
CA ASN A 7 -10.59 -6.09 6.53
C ASN A 7 -11.38 -5.43 5.40
N ILE A 8 -11.41 -6.10 4.25
CA ILE A 8 -12.16 -5.65 3.06
C ILE A 8 -13.64 -5.42 3.39
N ASP A 9 -14.27 -4.45 2.73
CA ASP A 9 -15.68 -4.05 2.89
C ASP A 9 -16.10 -3.53 4.28
N THR A 10 -15.18 -3.40 5.22
CA THR A 10 -15.40 -2.59 6.43
C THR A 10 -15.52 -1.10 6.05
N ASP A 11 -16.16 -0.29 6.88
CA ASP A 11 -16.30 1.15 6.60
C ASP A 11 -14.92 1.82 6.49
N ARG A 12 -13.97 1.39 7.32
CA ARG A 12 -12.56 1.75 7.23
C ARG A 12 -11.94 1.43 5.87
N ALA A 13 -12.23 0.27 5.29
CA ALA A 13 -11.70 -0.12 3.99
C ALA A 13 -12.32 0.69 2.86
N LYS A 14 -13.64 0.96 2.93
CA LYS A 14 -14.37 1.78 1.95
C LYS A 14 -13.82 3.20 1.86
N GLU A 15 -13.34 3.76 2.97
CA GLU A 15 -12.67 5.07 2.96
C GLU A 15 -11.46 5.13 2.02
N PHE A 16 -10.75 4.01 1.83
CA PHE A 16 -9.62 3.91 0.91
C PHE A 16 -10.01 3.41 -0.49
N LEU A 17 -11.31 3.21 -0.75
CA LEU A 17 -11.83 2.45 -1.89
C LEU A 17 -11.32 1.00 -1.93
N PHE A 18 -11.01 0.43 -0.77
CA PHE A 18 -10.61 -0.97 -0.66
C PHE A 18 -11.86 -1.84 -0.45
N THR A 19 -12.46 -2.31 -1.56
CA THR A 19 -13.70 -3.09 -1.53
C THR A 19 -13.58 -4.38 -2.32
N SER A 20 -14.40 -5.38 -1.97
CA SER A 20 -14.42 -6.66 -2.68
C SER A 20 -15.02 -6.56 -4.08
N ALA A 21 -15.64 -5.44 -4.43
CA ALA A 21 -16.02 -5.15 -5.81
C ALA A 21 -14.77 -5.02 -6.70
N ASP A 22 -13.72 -4.39 -6.19
CA ASP A 22 -12.52 -4.04 -6.97
C ASP A 22 -11.33 -4.97 -6.72
N PHE A 23 -11.30 -5.65 -5.56
CA PHE A 23 -10.17 -6.45 -5.12
C PHE A 23 -10.58 -7.87 -4.73
N GLU A 24 -9.65 -8.80 -4.90
CA GLU A 24 -9.80 -10.18 -4.43
C GLU A 24 -9.75 -10.26 -2.90
N LYS A 25 -10.44 -11.26 -2.34
CA LYS A 25 -10.50 -11.49 -0.89
C LYS A 25 -9.13 -11.78 -0.26
N ALA A 26 -8.16 -12.26 -1.06
CA ALA A 26 -6.79 -12.51 -0.63
C ALA A 26 -5.92 -11.24 -0.57
N THR A 27 -6.54 -10.05 -0.54
CA THR A 27 -5.86 -8.76 -0.40
C THR A 27 -5.88 -8.31 1.06
N TYR A 28 -4.74 -7.81 1.56
CA TYR A 28 -4.61 -7.36 2.95
C TYR A 28 -4.05 -5.94 3.03
N LEU A 29 -4.71 -5.14 3.86
CA LEU A 29 -4.21 -3.85 4.32
C LEU A 29 -4.00 -3.91 5.83
N TRP A 30 -2.92 -3.32 6.31
CA TRP A 30 -2.62 -3.22 7.73
C TRP A 30 -2.15 -1.81 8.07
N LYS A 31 -2.60 -1.26 9.19
CA LYS A 31 -2.09 0.03 9.68
C LYS A 31 -1.10 -0.20 10.82
N VAL A 32 0.06 0.45 10.70
CA VAL A 32 1.04 0.62 11.78
C VAL A 32 1.40 2.10 11.83
N ASP A 33 1.15 2.77 12.96
CA ASP A 33 1.36 4.20 13.12
C ASP A 33 0.76 5.02 11.94
N ASP A 34 1.57 5.81 11.24
CA ASP A 34 1.13 6.62 10.10
C ASP A 34 1.27 5.88 8.75
N THR A 35 1.49 4.56 8.77
CA THR A 35 1.76 3.75 7.58
C THR A 35 0.67 2.72 7.32
N ILE A 36 0.23 2.63 6.07
CA ILE A 36 -0.55 1.51 5.56
C ILE A 36 0.38 0.54 4.84
N MET A 37 0.52 -0.65 5.41
CA MET A 37 1.17 -1.77 4.74
C MET A 37 0.21 -2.43 3.77
N ILE A 38 0.70 -2.70 2.57
CA ILE A 38 -0.05 -3.27 1.47
C ILE A 38 0.54 -4.64 1.13
N SER A 39 -0.24 -5.69 1.30
CA SER A 39 0.19 -7.07 1.02
C SER A 39 -0.83 -7.79 0.14
N PHE A 40 -0.33 -8.51 -0.87
CA PHE A 40 -1.14 -9.36 -1.77
C PHE A 40 -2.35 -8.66 -2.43
N VAL A 41 -2.23 -7.38 -2.81
CA VAL A 41 -3.32 -6.69 -3.53
C VAL A 41 -3.49 -7.23 -4.95
N ILE A 42 -4.64 -7.85 -5.19
CA ILE A 42 -5.04 -8.32 -6.52
C ILE A 42 -6.32 -7.60 -6.92
N SER A 43 -6.20 -6.73 -7.93
CA SER A 43 -7.34 -6.02 -8.52
C SER A 43 -8.09 -6.95 -9.49
N LYS A 44 -9.41 -7.09 -9.31
CA LYS A 44 -10.29 -7.89 -10.18
C LYS A 44 -10.38 -7.37 -11.61
N TYR A 45 -10.18 -6.06 -11.78
CA TYR A 45 -10.21 -5.40 -13.08
C TYR A 45 -8.85 -4.80 -13.45
N PRO A 46 -7.91 -5.61 -13.98
CA PRO A 46 -6.61 -5.13 -14.41
C PRO A 46 -6.74 -3.96 -15.40
N GLY A 47 -5.94 -2.91 -15.20
CA GLY A 47 -5.93 -1.74 -16.10
C GLY A 47 -7.00 -0.68 -15.83
N LYS A 48 -7.94 -0.91 -14.91
CA LYS A 48 -8.95 0.10 -14.51
C LYS A 48 -8.44 1.14 -13.51
N GLY A 49 -7.22 0.98 -13.02
CA GLY A 49 -6.58 1.94 -12.11
C GLY A 49 -6.94 1.77 -10.63
N ASN A 50 -7.68 0.72 -10.25
CA ASN A 50 -8.13 0.47 -8.87
C ASN A 50 -6.98 0.55 -7.85
N PHE A 51 -5.87 -0.16 -8.11
CA PHE A 51 -4.69 -0.09 -7.23
C PHE A 51 -4.10 1.33 -7.18
N GLY A 52 -4.03 2.03 -8.31
CA GLY A 52 -3.53 3.40 -8.33
C GLY A 52 -4.42 4.40 -7.56
N ASN A 53 -5.73 4.18 -7.56
CA ASN A 53 -6.71 4.95 -6.80
C ASN A 53 -6.61 4.65 -5.31
N LEU A 54 -6.42 3.38 -4.94
CA LEU A 54 -6.14 2.97 -3.56
C LEU A 54 -4.93 3.72 -2.99
N LEU A 55 -3.79 3.68 -3.70
CA LEU A 55 -2.58 4.40 -3.29
C LEU A 55 -2.81 5.91 -3.14
N LYS A 56 -3.57 6.51 -4.08
CA LYS A 56 -3.91 7.94 -4.06
C LYS A 56 -4.75 8.29 -2.83
N ASN A 57 -5.77 7.50 -2.52
CA ASN A 57 -6.66 7.78 -1.38
C ASN A 57 -5.97 7.59 -0.04
N ILE A 58 -5.14 6.56 0.10
CA ILE A 58 -4.34 6.36 1.31
C ILE A 58 -3.44 7.59 1.54
N THR A 59 -2.70 8.00 0.50
CA THR A 59 -1.80 9.17 0.59
C THR A 59 -2.58 10.46 0.85
N ALA A 60 -3.73 10.66 0.20
CA ALA A 60 -4.57 11.85 0.37
C ALA A 60 -5.14 11.98 1.80
N LYS A 61 -5.24 10.87 2.53
CA LYS A 61 -5.62 10.83 3.94
C LYS A 61 -4.45 11.04 4.91
N GLY A 62 -3.25 11.34 4.40
CA GLY A 62 -2.07 11.66 5.19
C GLY A 62 -1.25 10.44 5.64
N TYR A 63 -1.60 9.23 5.18
CA TYR A 63 -0.83 8.03 5.49
C TYR A 63 0.32 7.81 4.50
N PHE A 64 1.41 7.28 5.02
CA PHE A 64 2.45 6.66 4.22
C PHE A 64 2.04 5.24 3.81
N ILE A 65 2.74 4.71 2.82
CA ILE A 65 2.48 3.40 2.26
C ILE A 65 3.79 2.63 2.23
N ALA A 66 3.76 1.39 2.69
CA ALA A 66 4.84 0.44 2.56
C ALA A 66 4.31 -0.83 1.86
N VAL A 67 5.03 -1.31 0.85
CA VAL A 67 4.68 -2.52 0.12
C VAL A 67 5.85 -3.50 0.25
N PRO A 68 5.80 -4.44 1.22
CA PRO A 68 6.79 -5.50 1.31
C PRO A 68 6.63 -6.46 0.11
N THR A 69 7.77 -6.98 -0.37
CA THR A 69 7.82 -8.00 -1.44
C THR A 69 6.87 -7.74 -2.62
N PRO A 70 6.91 -6.54 -3.24
CA PRO A 70 5.99 -6.17 -4.31
C PRO A 70 6.22 -7.06 -5.54
N SER A 71 5.12 -7.49 -6.18
CA SER A 71 5.24 -8.15 -7.49
C SER A 71 5.86 -7.21 -8.55
N ASN A 72 6.51 -7.75 -9.58
CA ASN A 72 7.11 -6.94 -10.66
C ASN A 72 6.14 -5.90 -11.25
N ARG A 73 4.87 -6.26 -11.39
CA ARG A 73 3.83 -5.34 -11.86
C ARG A 73 3.57 -4.19 -10.88
N MET A 74 3.54 -4.49 -9.58
CA MET A 74 3.42 -3.46 -8.54
C MET A 74 4.62 -2.54 -8.54
N VAL A 75 5.84 -3.08 -8.64
CA VAL A 75 7.09 -2.29 -8.74
C VAL A 75 6.96 -1.24 -9.84
N SER A 76 6.60 -1.64 -11.07
CA SER A 76 6.45 -0.69 -12.18
C SER A 76 5.39 0.38 -11.95
N ILE A 77 4.33 0.11 -11.18
CA ILE A 77 3.29 1.09 -10.86
C ILE A 77 3.77 2.04 -9.75
N LEU A 78 4.42 1.49 -8.73
CA LEU A 78 4.88 2.21 -7.55
C LEU A 78 6.03 3.15 -7.91
N GLU A 79 7.01 2.70 -8.68
CA GLU A 79 8.11 3.54 -9.17
C GLU A 79 7.61 4.72 -10.01
N LYS A 80 6.66 4.48 -10.93
CA LYS A 80 6.00 5.54 -11.70
C LYS A 80 5.25 6.55 -10.83
N LYS A 81 4.86 6.14 -9.62
CA LYS A 81 4.20 6.99 -8.61
C LYS A 81 5.18 7.61 -7.62
N GLY A 82 6.49 7.44 -7.81
CA GLY A 82 7.54 8.06 -7.00
C GLY A 82 7.88 7.30 -5.72
N PHE A 83 7.40 6.06 -5.55
CA PHE A 83 7.87 5.19 -4.48
C PHE A 83 9.31 4.80 -4.73
N ARG A 84 10.05 4.55 -3.65
CA ARG A 84 11.45 4.13 -3.72
C ARG A 84 11.70 2.94 -2.83
N TRP A 85 12.71 2.16 -3.22
CA TRP A 85 13.15 1.01 -2.45
C TRP A 85 13.77 1.46 -1.13
N ALA A 86 13.46 0.71 -0.08
CA ALA A 86 14.03 0.87 1.24
C ALA A 86 14.07 -0.48 1.98
N MET A 87 14.68 -0.47 3.15
CA MET A 87 14.83 -1.60 4.06
C MET A 87 14.29 -1.18 5.40
N ASP A 88 13.46 -2.03 5.95
CA ASP A 88 12.84 -1.88 7.24
C ASP A 88 12.98 -3.21 7.97
N ASP A 89 13.71 -3.22 9.09
CA ASP A 89 14.04 -4.43 9.87
C ASP A 89 14.53 -5.64 9.03
N GLY A 90 15.37 -5.35 8.02
CA GLY A 90 15.93 -6.38 7.13
C GLY A 90 15.01 -6.85 6.00
N CYS A 91 13.82 -6.24 5.86
CA CYS A 91 12.88 -6.51 4.79
C CYS A 91 12.95 -5.41 3.72
N GLU A 92 13.14 -5.80 2.46
CA GLU A 92 13.10 -4.87 1.32
C GLU A 92 11.64 -4.55 0.95
N LEU A 93 11.35 -3.25 0.82
CA LEU A 93 10.01 -2.76 0.52
C LEU A 93 10.05 -1.51 -0.35
N LEU A 94 8.94 -1.25 -1.07
CA LEU A 94 8.70 0.02 -1.75
C LEU A 94 7.87 0.94 -0.87
N THR A 95 8.33 2.16 -0.67
CA THR A 95 7.63 3.14 0.19
C THR A 95 7.70 4.58 -0.31
N ASN A 96 6.75 5.40 0.13
CA ASN A 96 6.79 6.85 0.07
C ASN A 96 7.11 7.51 1.43
N HIS A 97 7.47 6.71 2.44
CA HIS A 97 7.73 7.18 3.80
C HIS A 97 9.13 7.81 3.91
N PRO A 98 9.26 9.12 4.24
CA PRO A 98 10.54 9.81 4.22
C PRO A 98 11.56 9.25 5.22
N LYS A 99 11.14 8.90 6.44
CA LYS A 99 12.07 8.37 7.47
C LYS A 99 12.69 7.03 7.09
N ILE A 100 11.90 6.09 6.54
CA ILE A 100 12.38 4.79 6.07
C ILE A 100 13.37 4.98 4.90
N LEU A 101 13.11 5.94 4.02
CA LEU A 101 14.04 6.27 2.92
C LEU A 101 15.41 6.79 3.38
N VAL A 102 15.50 7.43 4.57
CA VAL A 102 16.79 7.93 5.09
C VAL A 102 17.66 6.80 5.64
N ALA A 103 17.06 5.71 6.13
CA ALA A 103 17.80 4.57 6.68
C ALA A 103 18.69 3.86 5.62
N HIS A 104 18.43 4.08 4.33
CA HIS A 104 19.13 3.44 3.21
C HIS A 104 20.40 4.14 2.71
N ASN A 105 20.67 5.37 3.16
CA ASN A 105 21.81 6.16 2.67
C ASN A 105 22.99 6.09 3.67
N LYS A 106 23.48 4.88 3.95
CA LYS A 106 24.76 4.67 4.67
C LYS A 106 25.66 3.73 3.91
#